data_AF-A0A7W0LBZ2-F1
#
_entry.id   AF-A0A7W0LBZ2-F1
#
_cell.length_a   1.000
_cell.length_b   1.000
_cell.length_c   1.000
_cell.angle_alpha   90.00
_cell.angle_beta   90.00
_cell.angle_gamma   90.00
#
_symmetry.space_group_name_H-M   'P 1'
#
loop_
_entity.id
_entity.type
_entity.pdbx_description
1 polymer ?
#
loop_
_entity_poly.entity_id
_entity_poly.type
_entity_poly.pdbx_seq_one_letter_code
_entity_poly.pdbx_strand_id
1 'polypeptide(L)'
;AVPVFLYEDASADPARKNLEDIRRGEFEGLAEKMASPGWTPDVGPSTPHESAGASVIGARMPLIAYNINLNTDRLDVAKKIASAVRHSSGGLQFVKAMGVLLEDRGVAQVSMNLTNYQNTPVFRVFEMVKREAERYGVTILESEIVGLVPSAALLASAEFYLQIQRFSADTQVLEHALRAE
;
A
#
# COMPACT_ATOMS: atom_id res chain seq x y z
N ALA A 1 23.89 -8.33 18.83
CA ALA A 1 22.44 -8.08 18.90
C ALA A 1 22.06 -7.08 17.81
N VAL A 2 20.87 -7.19 17.21
CA VAL A 2 20.42 -6.31 16.12
C VAL A 2 19.55 -5.18 16.70
N PRO A 3 19.75 -3.91 16.32
CA PRO A 3 18.86 -2.82 16.69
C PRO A 3 17.47 -3.00 16.06
N VAL A 4 16.42 -2.72 16.83
CA VAL A 4 15.03 -2.86 16.40
C VAL A 4 14.28 -1.56 16.59
N PHE A 5 13.62 -1.11 15.53
CA PHE A 5 12.68 0.00 15.57
C PHE A 5 11.24 -0.53 15.57
N LEU A 6 10.40 0.02 16.43
CA LEU A 6 8.96 -0.18 16.38
C LEU A 6 8.32 0.86 15.45
N TYR A 7 7.32 0.44 14.66
CA TYR A 7 6.60 1.33 13.74
C TYR A 7 5.08 1.10 13.78
N GLU A 8 4.33 1.99 13.12
CA GLU A 8 2.86 1.98 13.09
C GLU A 8 2.27 1.85 14.50
N ASP A 9 1.29 0.98 14.73
CA ASP A 9 0.58 0.85 16.00
C ASP A 9 1.46 0.30 17.13
N ALA A 10 2.64 -0.24 16.81
CA ALA A 10 3.61 -0.66 17.82
C ALA A 10 4.51 0.48 18.34
N SER A 11 4.49 1.65 17.69
CA SER A 11 5.29 2.81 18.09
C SER A 11 4.44 3.93 18.66
N ALA A 12 4.91 4.50 19.78
CA ALA A 12 4.34 5.70 20.38
C ALA A 12 4.92 6.99 19.76
N ASP A 13 6.03 6.90 19.04
CA ASP A 13 6.69 8.05 18.40
C ASP A 13 6.02 8.38 17.05
N PRO A 14 5.39 9.56 16.90
CA PRO A 14 4.76 9.95 15.63
C PRO A 14 5.73 9.96 14.44
N ALA A 15 7.02 10.25 14.67
CA ALA A 15 8.03 10.28 13.63
C ALA A 15 8.36 8.88 13.06
N ARG A 16 7.96 7.81 13.78
CA ARG A 16 8.21 6.41 13.41
C ARG A 16 6.95 5.69 12.93
N LYS A 17 5.84 6.40 12.75
CA LYS A 17 4.62 5.78 12.23
C LYS A 17 4.82 5.24 10.81
N ASN A 18 5.42 6.04 9.91
CA ASN A 18 5.67 5.58 8.55
C ASN A 18 6.97 4.80 8.42
N LEU A 19 6.90 3.63 7.80
CA LEU A 19 8.07 2.79 7.54
C LEU A 19 9.10 3.51 6.64
N GLU A 20 8.67 4.35 5.69
CA GLU A 20 9.56 5.07 4.80
C GLU A 20 10.46 6.06 5.56
N ASP A 21 9.98 6.66 6.64
CA ASP A 21 10.78 7.56 7.47
C ASP A 21 11.90 6.79 8.17
N ILE A 22 11.60 5.59 8.69
CA ILE A 22 12.58 4.71 9.33
C ILE A 22 13.59 4.17 8.31
N ARG A 23 13.15 3.79 7.11
CA ARG A 23 14.02 3.18 6.07
C ARG A 23 14.73 4.19 5.17
N ARG A 24 14.46 5.49 5.29
CA ARG A 24 15.14 6.54 4.49
C ARG A 24 16.65 6.47 4.65
N GLY A 25 17.39 6.44 3.54
CA GLY A 25 18.85 6.26 3.55
C GLY A 25 19.31 4.80 3.64
N GLU A 26 18.37 3.86 3.74
CA GLU A 26 18.60 2.42 3.66
C GLU A 26 19.71 1.92 4.61
N PHE A 27 20.58 1.03 4.17
CA PHE A 27 21.65 0.48 5.00
C PHE A 27 22.78 1.49 5.20
N GLU A 28 23.14 2.20 4.13
CA GLU A 28 24.28 3.12 4.06
C GLU A 28 24.09 4.34 4.97
N GLY A 29 22.87 4.86 5.08
CA GLY A 29 22.54 6.01 5.92
C GLY A 29 22.17 5.65 7.36
N LEU A 30 22.13 4.36 7.71
CA LEU A 30 21.62 3.91 9.00
C LEU A 30 22.50 4.38 10.18
N ALA A 31 23.83 4.37 10.01
CA ALA A 31 24.76 4.79 11.07
C ALA A 31 24.57 6.26 11.44
N GLU A 32 24.50 7.14 10.44
CA GLU A 32 24.27 8.57 10.63
C GLU A 32 22.89 8.84 11.23
N LYS A 33 21.86 8.12 10.75
CA LYS A 33 20.51 8.22 11.30
C LYS A 33 20.50 7.85 12.77
N MET A 34 21.05 6.71 13.17
CA MET A 34 21.06 6.24 14.56
C MET A 34 21.86 7.15 15.50
N ALA A 35 22.84 7.90 14.98
CA ALA A 35 23.57 8.91 15.74
C ALA A 35 22.76 10.21 15.96
N SER A 36 21.68 10.42 15.21
CA SER A 36 20.86 11.62 15.28
C SER A 36 19.87 11.57 16.45
N PRO A 37 19.59 12.69 17.13
CA PRO A 37 18.58 12.75 18.19
C PRO A 37 17.21 12.27 17.70
N GLY A 38 16.53 11.45 18.51
CA GLY A 38 15.22 10.90 18.17
C GLY A 38 15.25 9.60 17.35
N TRP A 39 16.43 9.09 16.97
CA TRP A 39 16.58 7.85 16.20
C TRP A 39 17.25 6.70 16.98
N THR A 40 17.18 6.76 18.32
CA THR A 40 17.58 5.62 19.17
C THR A 40 16.60 4.46 18.96
N PRO A 41 17.08 3.23 18.67
CA PRO A 41 16.20 2.08 18.49
C PRO A 41 15.43 1.76 19.78
N ASP A 42 14.25 1.18 19.62
CA ASP A 42 13.37 0.81 20.73
C ASP A 42 13.93 -0.39 21.51
N VAL A 43 14.61 -1.31 20.82
CA VAL A 43 15.27 -2.47 21.42
C VAL A 43 16.65 -2.69 20.79
N GLY A 44 17.63 -3.06 21.61
CA GLY A 44 18.97 -3.45 21.13
C GLY A 44 20.01 -2.31 21.13
N PRO A 45 21.17 -2.51 20.48
CA PRO A 45 22.29 -1.56 20.50
C PRO A 45 21.98 -0.23 19.78
N SER A 46 22.67 0.86 20.13
CA SER A 46 22.50 2.16 19.48
C SER A 46 23.33 2.35 18.20
N THR A 47 23.90 1.27 17.66
CA THR A 47 24.66 1.27 16.40
C THR A 47 24.14 0.18 15.46
N PRO A 48 24.26 0.36 14.14
CA PRO A 48 23.87 -0.66 13.18
C PRO A 48 24.62 -1.97 13.41
N HIS A 49 23.97 -3.09 13.12
CA HIS A 49 24.68 -4.36 13.00
C HIS A 49 25.47 -4.39 11.68
N GLU A 50 26.74 -4.80 11.72
CA GLU A 50 27.67 -4.71 10.56
C GLU A 50 27.15 -5.36 9.27
N SER A 51 26.47 -6.51 9.37
CA SER A 51 25.93 -7.23 8.19
C SER A 51 24.42 -7.17 8.05
N ALA A 52 23.69 -6.84 9.13
CA ALA A 52 22.24 -6.96 9.18
C ALA A 52 21.52 -5.60 9.27
N GLY A 53 22.26 -4.53 9.57
CA GLY A 53 21.71 -3.20 9.76
C GLY A 53 20.80 -3.13 10.99
N ALA A 54 19.52 -2.84 10.76
CA ALA A 54 18.47 -2.78 11.77
C ALA A 54 17.21 -3.51 11.29
N SER A 55 16.44 -4.01 12.25
CA SER A 55 15.13 -4.60 12.00
C SER A 55 14.02 -3.61 12.34
N VAL A 56 12.90 -3.69 11.63
CA VAL A 56 11.69 -2.94 11.97
C VAL A 56 10.57 -3.93 12.27
N ILE A 57 9.90 -3.76 13.40
CA ILE A 57 8.78 -4.60 13.84
C ILE A 57 7.58 -3.70 14.09
N GLY A 58 6.38 -4.14 13.70
CA GLY A 58 5.18 -3.42 14.09
C GLY A 58 3.89 -4.16 13.82
N ALA A 59 2.82 -3.54 14.28
CA ALA A 59 1.45 -3.96 14.08
C ALA A 59 0.75 -2.92 13.20
N ARG A 60 0.00 -3.39 12.20
CA ARG A 60 -0.76 -2.52 11.29
C ARG A 60 -1.92 -3.27 10.67
N MET A 61 -2.86 -2.50 10.12
CA MET A 61 -3.88 -3.05 9.23
C MET A 61 -3.26 -3.84 8.07
N PRO A 62 -3.92 -4.92 7.60
CA PRO A 62 -3.50 -5.65 6.41
C PRO A 62 -3.37 -4.69 5.22
N LEU A 63 -2.22 -4.76 4.56
CA LEU A 63 -1.92 -3.95 3.38
C LEU A 63 -2.25 -4.76 2.15
N ILE A 64 -2.89 -4.12 1.17
CA ILE A 64 -3.14 -4.72 -0.14
C ILE A 64 -2.22 -4.04 -1.15
N ALA A 65 -1.34 -4.83 -1.77
CA ALA A 65 -0.59 -4.40 -2.94
C ALA A 65 -1.47 -4.60 -4.17
N TYR A 66 -1.91 -3.50 -4.76
CA TYR A 66 -2.88 -3.49 -5.85
C TYR A 66 -2.38 -2.59 -6.98
N ASN A 67 -2.16 -3.18 -8.14
CA ASN A 67 -1.61 -2.50 -9.29
C ASN A 67 -2.64 -2.41 -10.41
N ILE A 68 -2.59 -1.34 -11.20
CA ILE A 68 -3.46 -1.17 -12.38
C ILE A 68 -2.59 -0.91 -13.59
N ASN A 69 -2.66 -1.80 -14.58
CA ASN A 69 -1.97 -1.67 -15.86
C ASN A 69 -2.79 -0.78 -16.78
N LEU A 70 -2.14 0.23 -17.34
CA LEU A 70 -2.73 1.15 -18.29
C LEU A 70 -2.48 0.64 -19.71
N ASN A 71 -3.43 0.85 -20.61
CA ASN A 71 -3.29 0.53 -22.03
C ASN A 71 -2.44 1.59 -22.76
N THR A 72 -1.23 1.80 -22.27
CA THR A 72 -0.22 2.75 -22.78
C THR A 72 1.12 2.45 -22.11
N ASP A 73 2.23 2.79 -22.75
CA ASP A 73 3.59 2.80 -22.20
C ASP A 73 3.97 4.16 -21.58
N ARG A 74 3.04 5.10 -21.53
CA ARG A 74 3.27 6.48 -21.07
C ARG A 74 3.49 6.56 -19.56
N LEU A 75 4.75 6.47 -19.16
CA LEU A 75 5.17 6.64 -17.77
C LEU A 75 4.80 8.01 -17.19
N ASP A 76 4.76 9.07 -18.00
CA ASP A 76 4.33 10.40 -17.56
C ASP A 76 2.87 10.39 -17.08
N VAL A 77 1.99 9.65 -17.77
CA VAL A 77 0.58 9.49 -17.42
C VAL A 77 0.45 8.69 -16.12
N ALA A 78 1.12 7.54 -16.03
CA ALA A 78 1.09 6.73 -14.81
C ALA A 78 1.58 7.51 -13.57
N LYS A 79 2.63 8.33 -13.71
CA LYS A 79 3.13 9.19 -12.62
C LYS A 79 2.12 10.27 -12.22
N LYS A 80 1.44 10.90 -13.18
CA LYS A 80 0.38 11.88 -12.91
C LYS A 80 -0.81 11.25 -12.19
N ILE A 81 -1.28 10.09 -12.66
CA ILE A 81 -2.37 9.36 -12.02
C ILE A 81 -1.98 8.92 -10.61
N ALA A 82 -0.78 8.33 -10.44
CA ALA A 82 -0.27 7.94 -9.12
C ALA A 82 -0.21 9.13 -8.14
N SER A 83 0.18 10.32 -8.61
CA SER A 83 0.15 11.54 -7.81
C SER A 83 -1.27 11.99 -7.48
N ALA A 84 -2.22 11.84 -8.40
CA ALA A 84 -3.62 12.19 -8.13
C ALA A 84 -4.26 11.28 -7.07
N VAL A 85 -3.91 9.98 -7.05
CA VAL A 85 -4.56 9.01 -6.16
C VAL A 85 -3.91 8.86 -4.79
N ARG A 86 -2.59 9.09 -4.64
CA ARG A 86 -1.90 8.85 -3.36
C ARG A 86 -2.17 9.95 -2.34
N HIS A 87 -2.24 9.54 -1.08
CA HIS A 87 -2.46 10.41 0.07
C HIS A 87 -1.41 11.53 0.15
N SER A 88 -0.12 11.23 -0.05
CA SER A 88 0.96 12.20 0.15
C SER A 88 0.89 13.44 -0.75
N SER A 89 0.08 13.42 -1.80
CA SER A 89 -0.19 14.57 -2.68
C SER A 89 -1.64 15.06 -2.63
N GLY A 90 -2.38 14.72 -1.56
CA GLY A 90 -3.76 15.16 -1.34
C GLY A 90 -4.83 14.28 -1.97
N GLY A 91 -4.45 13.10 -2.48
CA GLY A 91 -5.39 12.12 -3.03
C GLY A 91 -6.15 11.34 -1.95
N LEU A 92 -6.44 10.06 -2.23
CA LEU A 92 -7.16 9.21 -1.31
C LEU A 92 -6.33 8.90 -0.06
N GLN A 93 -6.97 9.05 1.10
CA GLN A 93 -6.41 8.60 2.38
C GLN A 93 -6.05 7.11 2.29
N PHE A 94 -5.01 6.69 3.01
CA PHE A 94 -4.56 5.30 3.07
C PHE A 94 -4.09 4.68 1.75
N VAL A 95 -3.77 5.51 0.74
CA VAL A 95 -3.21 5.05 -0.54
C VAL A 95 -1.81 5.61 -0.71
N LYS A 96 -0.85 4.71 -0.95
CA LYS A 96 0.48 5.04 -1.46
C LYS A 96 0.52 4.58 -2.91
N ALA A 97 1.05 5.40 -3.82
CA ALA A 97 1.11 5.04 -5.23
C ALA A 97 2.34 5.61 -5.94
N MET A 98 2.81 4.88 -6.94
CA MET A 98 3.83 5.35 -7.89
C MET A 98 3.49 4.88 -9.31
N GLY A 99 3.94 5.65 -10.30
CA GLY A 99 3.90 5.24 -11.71
C GLY A 99 5.18 4.49 -12.07
N VAL A 100 5.05 3.29 -12.63
CA VAL A 100 6.18 2.47 -13.10
C VAL A 100 5.95 2.05 -14.55
N LEU A 101 7.03 1.75 -15.27
CA LEU A 101 6.98 1.16 -16.60
C LEU A 101 7.35 -0.32 -16.48
N LEU A 102 6.50 -1.21 -16.98
CA LEU A 102 6.81 -2.63 -17.10
C LEU A 102 7.47 -2.84 -18.46
N GLU A 103 8.80 -2.74 -18.52
CA GLU A 103 9.57 -2.79 -19.77
C GLU A 103 9.28 -4.05 -20.59
N ASP A 104 9.24 -5.21 -19.94
CA ASP A 104 8.97 -6.51 -20.58
C ASP A 104 7.60 -6.60 -21.25
N ARG A 105 6.64 -5.77 -20.81
CA ARG A 105 5.27 -5.76 -21.32
C ARG A 105 4.97 -4.53 -22.19
N GLY A 106 5.85 -3.53 -22.21
CA GLY A 106 5.59 -2.26 -22.88
C GLY A 106 4.33 -1.54 -22.36
N VAL A 107 4.04 -1.64 -21.06
CA VAL A 107 2.88 -0.97 -20.43
C VAL A 107 3.28 -0.22 -19.18
N ALA A 108 2.67 0.94 -18.97
CA ALA A 108 2.78 1.73 -17.77
C ALA A 108 1.76 1.23 -16.73
N GLN A 109 2.15 1.24 -15.47
CA GLN A 109 1.37 0.73 -14.36
C GLN A 109 1.30 1.78 -13.25
N VAL A 110 0.12 1.91 -12.65
CA VAL A 110 -0.05 2.60 -11.36
C VAL A 110 0.08 1.54 -10.27
N SER A 111 1.24 1.49 -9.63
CA SER A 111 1.49 0.56 -8.52
C SER A 111 1.07 1.19 -7.20
N MET A 112 0.31 0.46 -6.39
CA MET A 112 -0.30 1.01 -5.17
C MET A 112 -0.24 0.07 -3.98
N ASN A 113 -0.12 0.67 -2.80
CA ASN A 113 -0.32 0.03 -1.52
C ASN A 113 -1.50 0.69 -0.81
N LEU A 114 -2.55 -0.08 -0.55
CA LEU A 114 -3.69 0.34 0.27
C LEU A 114 -3.38 -0.06 1.72
N THR A 115 -3.08 0.92 2.56
CA THR A 115 -2.70 0.69 3.97
C THR A 115 -3.91 0.47 4.88
N ASN A 116 -5.11 0.84 4.42
CA ASN A 116 -6.37 0.55 5.09
C ASN A 116 -7.51 0.44 4.06
N TYR A 117 -7.82 -0.79 3.65
CA TYR A 117 -8.84 -1.07 2.63
C TYR A 117 -10.28 -0.90 3.13
N GLN A 118 -10.50 -0.85 4.43
CA GLN A 118 -11.85 -0.65 4.99
C GLN A 118 -12.28 0.81 4.82
N ASN A 119 -11.35 1.76 5.02
CA ASN A 119 -11.62 3.18 4.85
C ASN A 119 -11.51 3.64 3.39
N THR A 120 -10.54 3.10 2.66
CA THR A 120 -10.38 3.33 1.21
C THR A 120 -10.42 2.01 0.46
N PRO A 121 -11.61 1.58 0.00
CA PRO A 121 -11.79 0.25 -0.60
C PRO A 121 -11.23 0.17 -2.02
N VAL A 122 -10.91 -1.06 -2.43
CA VAL A 122 -10.27 -1.37 -3.73
C VAL A 122 -11.06 -0.79 -4.90
N PHE A 123 -12.39 -0.96 -4.94
CA PHE A 123 -13.23 -0.41 -6.01
C PHE A 123 -13.10 1.12 -6.14
N ARG A 124 -12.95 1.84 -5.02
CA ARG A 124 -12.86 3.31 -5.01
C ARG A 124 -11.55 3.76 -5.65
N VAL A 125 -10.45 3.09 -5.32
CA VAL A 125 -9.14 3.37 -5.91
C VAL A 125 -9.16 3.04 -7.40
N PHE A 126 -9.71 1.89 -7.77
CA PHE A 126 -9.83 1.48 -9.17
C PHE A 126 -10.64 2.50 -10.00
N GLU A 127 -11.81 2.91 -9.52
CA GLU A 127 -12.65 3.91 -10.18
C GLU A 127 -11.96 5.27 -10.30
N MET A 128 -11.20 5.70 -9.29
CA MET A 128 -10.44 6.94 -9.37
C MET A 128 -9.32 6.85 -10.41
N VAL A 129 -8.54 5.76 -10.42
CA VAL A 129 -7.49 5.54 -11.44
C VAL A 129 -8.10 5.50 -12.84
N LYS A 130 -9.24 4.82 -13.01
CA LYS A 130 -9.97 4.75 -14.28
C LYS A 130 -10.34 6.15 -14.79
N ARG A 131 -10.99 6.96 -13.94
CA ARG A 131 -11.38 8.33 -14.28
C ARG A 131 -10.19 9.23 -14.58
N GLU A 132 -9.10 9.09 -13.82
CA GLU A 132 -7.88 9.86 -14.09
C GLU A 132 -7.21 9.41 -15.40
N ALA A 133 -7.23 8.12 -15.75
CA ALA A 133 -6.72 7.63 -17.03
C ALA A 133 -7.54 8.14 -18.23
N GLU A 134 -8.88 8.16 -18.10
CA GLU A 134 -9.79 8.66 -19.12
C GLU A 134 -9.50 10.11 -19.51
N ARG A 135 -9.07 10.96 -18.56
CA ARG A 135 -8.66 12.35 -18.82
C ARG A 135 -7.47 12.49 -19.77
N TYR A 136 -6.68 11.43 -19.91
CA TYR A 136 -5.53 11.36 -20.81
C TYR A 136 -5.82 10.53 -22.06
N GLY A 137 -7.07 10.10 -22.29
CA GLY A 137 -7.43 9.21 -23.38
C GLY A 137 -6.87 7.79 -23.25
N VAL A 138 -6.53 7.37 -22.02
CA VAL A 138 -5.95 6.07 -21.72
C VAL A 138 -6.99 5.19 -21.05
N THR A 139 -7.10 3.93 -21.49
CA THR A 139 -7.96 2.94 -20.83
C THR A 139 -7.16 2.09 -19.85
N ILE A 140 -7.85 1.47 -18.90
CA ILE A 140 -7.25 0.41 -18.08
C ILE A 140 -7.18 -0.86 -18.93
N LEU A 141 -6.05 -1.57 -18.87
CA LEU A 141 -5.89 -2.89 -19.46
C LEU A 141 -6.41 -3.97 -18.50
N GLU A 142 -5.88 -3.97 -17.28
CA GLU A 142 -6.20 -4.94 -16.24
C GLU A 142 -5.71 -4.42 -14.87
N SER A 143 -6.04 -5.14 -13.80
CA SER A 143 -5.50 -4.91 -12.46
C SER A 143 -4.98 -6.19 -11.85
N GLU A 144 -4.03 -6.06 -10.92
CA GLU A 144 -3.33 -7.16 -10.30
C GLU A 144 -3.29 -6.99 -8.78
N ILE A 145 -3.48 -8.09 -8.06
CA ILE A 145 -3.18 -8.19 -6.63
C ILE A 145 -1.84 -8.90 -6.49
N VAL A 146 -0.88 -8.25 -5.82
CA VAL A 146 0.42 -8.84 -5.55
C VAL A 146 0.38 -9.53 -4.18
N GLY A 147 0.43 -10.86 -4.19
CA GLY A 147 0.36 -11.68 -2.97
C GLY A 147 -1.07 -12.01 -2.55
N LEU A 148 -1.38 -11.83 -1.26
CA LEU A 148 -2.67 -12.19 -0.68
C LEU A 148 -3.54 -10.95 -0.43
N VAL A 149 -4.85 -11.16 -0.41
CA VAL A 149 -5.85 -10.11 -0.15
C VAL A 149 -6.88 -10.59 0.88
N PRO A 150 -7.31 -9.74 1.83
CA PRO A 150 -8.45 -10.06 2.68
C PRO A 150 -9.73 -10.22 1.84
N SER A 151 -10.49 -11.30 2.04
CA SER A 151 -11.72 -11.56 1.27
C SER A 151 -12.72 -10.39 1.36
N ALA A 152 -12.79 -9.71 2.50
CA ALA A 152 -13.64 -8.55 2.70
C ALA A 152 -13.37 -7.41 1.69
N ALA A 153 -12.13 -7.24 1.21
CA ALA A 153 -11.80 -6.21 0.22
C ALA A 153 -12.38 -6.53 -1.17
N LEU A 154 -12.38 -7.82 -1.54
CA LEU A 154 -12.99 -8.29 -2.78
C LEU A 154 -14.52 -8.21 -2.72
N LEU A 155 -15.10 -8.66 -1.60
CA LEU A 155 -16.55 -8.62 -1.38
C LEU A 155 -17.09 -7.20 -1.39
N ALA A 156 -16.40 -6.24 -0.76
CA ALA A 156 -16.79 -4.83 -0.82
C ALA A 156 -16.81 -4.29 -2.26
N SER A 157 -15.92 -4.79 -3.12
CA SER A 157 -15.91 -4.41 -4.54
C SER A 157 -17.05 -5.09 -5.30
N ALA A 158 -17.32 -6.37 -5.02
CA ALA A 158 -18.46 -7.07 -5.60
C ALA A 158 -19.79 -6.41 -5.21
N GLU A 159 -19.97 -6.06 -3.94
CA GLU A 159 -21.17 -5.37 -3.46
C GLU A 159 -21.36 -4.01 -4.15
N PHE A 160 -20.29 -3.23 -4.30
CA PHE A 160 -20.33 -1.94 -5.00
C PHE A 160 -20.82 -2.07 -6.46
N TYR A 161 -20.27 -3.01 -7.22
CA TYR A 161 -20.60 -3.16 -8.64
C TYR A 161 -21.89 -3.92 -8.91
N LEU A 162 -22.19 -4.96 -8.11
CA LEU A 162 -23.34 -5.84 -8.35
C LEU A 162 -24.63 -5.30 -7.72
N GLN A 163 -24.52 -4.41 -6.73
CA GLN A 163 -25.67 -3.77 -6.06
C GLN A 163 -26.72 -4.79 -5.57
N ILE A 164 -26.27 -5.92 -5.05
CA ILE A 164 -27.12 -7.02 -4.61
C ILE A 164 -27.98 -6.55 -3.43
N GLN A 165 -29.30 -6.63 -3.60
CA GLN A 165 -30.23 -6.16 -2.58
C GLN A 165 -30.10 -6.98 -1.28
N ARG A 166 -29.92 -6.28 -0.14
CA ARG A 166 -29.80 -6.88 1.20
C ARG A 166 -28.67 -7.92 1.32
N PHE A 167 -27.58 -7.72 0.59
CA PHE A 167 -26.40 -8.58 0.68
C PHE A 167 -25.79 -8.56 2.10
N SER A 168 -25.42 -9.74 2.59
CA SER A 168 -24.68 -9.93 3.84
C SER A 168 -23.55 -10.92 3.61
N ALA A 169 -22.31 -10.45 3.74
CA ALA A 169 -21.12 -11.31 3.56
C ALA A 169 -21.14 -12.50 4.53
N ASP A 170 -21.56 -12.28 5.78
CA ASP A 170 -21.50 -13.30 6.83
C ASP A 170 -22.47 -14.47 6.60
N THR A 171 -23.59 -14.23 5.91
CA THR A 171 -24.67 -15.23 5.74
C THR A 171 -24.86 -15.68 4.29
N GLN A 172 -24.42 -14.88 3.31
CA GLN A 172 -24.63 -15.16 1.88
C GLN A 172 -23.33 -15.47 1.12
N VAL A 173 -22.17 -15.47 1.80
CA VAL A 173 -20.93 -16.04 1.26
C VAL A 173 -20.73 -17.41 1.91
N LEU A 174 -20.75 -18.47 1.09
CA LEU A 174 -20.71 -19.85 1.55
C LEU A 174 -19.53 -20.13 2.49
N GLU A 175 -18.33 -19.70 2.13
CA GLU A 175 -17.11 -19.91 2.91
C GLU A 175 -17.06 -19.08 4.20
N HIS A 176 -17.88 -18.03 4.33
CA HIS A 176 -18.02 -17.26 5.58
C HIS A 176 -19.00 -17.96 6.51
N ALA A 177 -20.15 -18.37 5.98
CA ALA A 177 -21.17 -19.11 6.72
C ALA A 177 -20.60 -20.42 7.31
N LEU A 178 -19.82 -21.18 6.53
CA LEU A 178 -19.22 -22.45 6.97
C LEU A 178 -18.11 -22.30 8.03
N ARG A 179 -17.53 -21.11 8.21
CA ARG A 179 -16.50 -20.85 9.23
C ARG A 179 -17.06 -20.34 10.55
N ALA A 180 -18.35 -19.95 10.56
CA ALA A 180 -19.04 -19.46 11.74
C ALA A 180 -19.64 -20.59 12.60
N GLU A 181 -19.64 -21.82 12.08
CA GLU A 181 -19.95 -23.08 12.79
C GLU A 181 -18.71 -23.68 13.44
#